data_AF-A0A930DUV7-F1
#
_entry.id   AF-A0A930DUV7-F1
#
_cell.length_a   1.000
_cell.length_b   1.000
_cell.length_c   1.000
_cell.angle_alpha   90.00
_cell.angle_beta   90.00
_cell.angle_gamma   90.00
#
_symmetry.space_group_name_H-M   'P 1'
#
loop_
_entity.id
_entity.type
_entity.pdbx_description
1 polymer ?
#
loop_
_entity_poly.entity_id
_entity_poly.type
_entity_poly.pdbx_seq_one_letter_code
_entity_poly.pdbx_strand_id
1 'polypeptide(L)' 'MLVFIRGAGDLATGISIRLYRAGISVCHSDLAIPTAVRRNVAFSEAIRLGEC' A
#
# COMPACT_ATOMS: atom_id res chain seq x y z
N MET A 1 -12.56 12.56 -0.12
CA MET A 1 -11.97 12.15 1.18
C MET A 1 -10.71 11.35 0.89
N LEU A 2 -9.60 11.67 1.56
CA LEU A 2 -8.32 10.97 1.41
C LEU A 2 -8.03 10.19 2.70
N VAL A 3 -7.78 8.89 2.59
CA VAL A 3 -7.32 8.05 3.70
C VAL A 3 -5.83 7.83 3.58
N PHE A 4 -5.09 8.14 4.65
CA PHE A 4 -3.66 7.89 4.72
C PHE A 4 -3.38 6.66 5.58
N ILE A 5 -2.63 5.71 5.02
CA ILE A 5 -2.28 4.45 5.69
C ILE A 5 -0.77 4.39 5.90
N ARG A 6 -0.36 4.12 7.15
CA ARG A 6 1.05 3.84 7.47
C ARG A 6 1.31 2.34 7.33
N GLY A 7 2.22 1.99 6.44
CA GLY A 7 2.50 0.65 5.96
C GLY A 7 1.79 0.36 4.64
N ALA A 8 2.48 -0.33 3.72
CA ALA A 8 2.01 -0.75 2.41
C ALA A 8 2.17 -2.27 2.20
N GLY A 9 2.16 -3.03 3.30
CA GLY A 9 2.15 -4.50 3.29
C GLY A 9 0.87 -5.11 2.72
N ASP A 10 0.77 -6.44 2.74
CA ASP A 10 -0.36 -7.21 2.20
C ASP A 10 -1.71 -6.85 2.85
N LEU A 11 -1.75 -6.69 4.17
CA LEU A 11 -2.96 -6.27 4.89
C LEU A 11 -3.40 -4.85 4.51
N ALA A 12 -2.46 -3.89 4.49
CA ALA A 12 -2.74 -2.51 4.10
C ALA A 12 -3.23 -2.43 2.65
N THR A 13 -2.58 -3.18 1.75
CA THR A 13 -2.96 -3.30 0.34
C THR A 13 -4.39 -3.81 0.18
N GLY A 14 -4.76 -4.87 0.91
CA GLY A 14 -6.13 -5.38 0.92
C GLY A 14 -7.17 -4.36 1.37
N ILE A 15 -6.89 -3.63 2.45
CA ILE A 15 -7.76 -2.54 2.95
C ILE A 15 -7.93 -1.45 1.88
N SER A 16 -6.83 -1.07 1.25
CA SER A 16 -6.81 -0.02 0.22
C SER A 16 -7.59 -0.38 -1.02
N ILE A 17 -7.55 -1.64 -1.45
CA ILE A 17 -8.38 -2.13 -2.56
C ILE A 17 -9.87 -1.98 -2.20
N ARG A 18 -10.26 -2.29 -0.95
CA ARG A 18 -11.65 -2.13 -0.50
C ARG A 18 -12.08 -0.66 -0.46
N LEU A 19 -11.25 0.21 0.07
CA LEU A 19 -11.51 1.66 0.14
C LEU A 19 -11.58 2.30 -1.25
N TYR A 20 -10.62 1.97 -2.12
CA TYR A 20 -10.60 2.46 -3.50
C TYR A 20 -11.85 2.05 -4.27
N ARG A 21 -12.28 0.79 -4.13
CA ARG A 21 -13.53 0.30 -4.74
C ARG A 21 -14.79 0.96 -4.18
N ALA A 22 -14.72 1.53 -2.98
CA ALA A 22 -15.78 2.34 -2.39
C ALA A 22 -15.72 3.83 -2.81
N GLY A 23 -14.83 4.20 -3.74
CA GLY A 23 -14.67 5.57 -4.22
C GLY A 23 -13.85 6.49 -3.30
N ILE A 24 -13.11 5.91 -2.34
CA ILE A 24 -12.27 6.66 -1.40
C ILE A 24 -10.83 6.67 -1.93
N SER A 25 -10.24 7.86 -2.04
CA SER A 25 -8.83 7.98 -2.40
C SER A 25 -7.93 7.53 -1.24
N VAL A 26 -6.87 6.80 -1.54
CA VAL A 26 -5.97 6.22 -0.53
C VAL A 26 -4.53 6.59 -0.86
N CYS A 27 -3.74 6.96 0.15
CA CYS A 27 -2.31 7.18 0.04
C CYS A 27 -1.58 6.37 1.12
N HIS A 28 -0.40 5.86 0.80
CA HIS A 28 0.41 5.06 1.70
C HIS A 28 1.76 5.71 1.96
N SER A 29 2.33 5.39 3.11
CA SER A 29 3.76 5.52 3.39
C SER A 29 4.30 4.20 3.90
N ASP A 30 5.53 3.83 3.58
CA ASP A 30 6.20 2.68 4.19
C ASP A 30 7.68 3.01 4.49
N LEU A 31 8.42 2.04 5.02
CA LEU A 31 9.86 2.10 5.19
C LEU A 31 10.55 2.21 3.82
N ALA A 32 11.68 2.92 3.78
CA ALA A 32 12.51 3.04 2.58
C ALA A 32 13.00 1.67 2.06
N ILE A 33 13.18 0.69 2.96
CA ILE A 33 13.44 -0.71 2.64
C ILE A 33 12.28 -1.53 3.21
N PRO A 34 11.27 -1.89 2.40
CA PRO A 34 10.13 -2.66 2.87
C PRO A 34 10.51 -4.03 3.43
N THR A 35 9.81 -4.45 4.49
CA THR A 35 9.99 -5.75 5.15
C THR A 35 8.87 -6.74 4.85
N ALA A 36 8.02 -6.44 3.87
CA ALA A 36 6.90 -7.29 3.50
C ALA A 36 7.39 -8.68 3.06
N VAL A 37 6.88 -9.74 3.71
CA VAL A 37 7.20 -11.11 3.33
C VAL A 37 6.50 -11.48 2.02
N ARG A 38 5.22 -11.12 1.90
CA ARG A 38 4.38 -11.41 0.72
C ARG A 38 4.46 -10.27 -0.30
N ARG A 39 5.62 -10.16 -0.96
CA ARG A 39 5.95 -9.02 -1.85
C ARG A 39 5.06 -8.86 -3.07
N ASN A 40 4.71 -9.95 -3.76
CA ASN A 40 3.92 -9.89 -5.00
C ASN A 40 2.49 -9.33 -4.83
N VAL A 41 2.02 -9.19 -3.59
CA VAL A 41 0.67 -8.70 -3.27
C VAL A 41 0.71 -7.47 -2.35
N ALA A 42 1.89 -6.90 -2.11
CA ALA A 42 2.07 -5.74 -1.25
C ALA A 42 2.45 -4.53 -2.11
N PHE A 43 1.74 -3.41 -1.91
CA PHE A 43 2.05 -2.13 -2.55
C PHE A 43 3.42 -1.57 -2.16
N SER A 44 4.03 -2.06 -1.08
CA SER A 44 5.37 -1.65 -0.69
C SER A 44 6.46 -1.98 -1.72
N GLU A 45 6.20 -2.92 -2.66
CA GLU A 45 7.11 -3.14 -3.80
C GLU A 45 7.28 -1.88 -4.66
N ALA A 46 6.31 -0.97 -4.69
CA ALA A 46 6.44 0.30 -5.39
C ALA A 46 7.62 1.15 -4.89
N ILE A 47 7.93 1.08 -3.60
CA ILE A 47 9.08 1.79 -3.02
C ILE A 47 10.40 1.15 -3.47
N ARG A 48 10.44 -0.19 -3.54
CA ARG A 48 11.63 -0.93 -3.95
C ARG A 48 11.91 -0.80 -5.45
N LEU A 49 10.86 -0.77 -6.26
CA LEU A 49 10.92 -0.66 -7.71
C LEU A 49 11.01 0.80 -8.19
N GLY A 50 10.54 1.75 -7.38
CA GLY A 50 10.48 3.17 -7.74
C GLY A 50 9.33 3.51 -8.68
N GLU A 51 8.30 2.66 -8.77
CA GLU A 51 7.16 2.80 -9.67
C GLU A 51 5.86 2.35 -8.99
N CYS A 52 4.75 3.02 -9.29
CA CYS A 52 3.41 2.69 -8.76
C CYS A 52 2.59 1.87 -9.76
#